data_AF-A0A392TGJ9-F1
#
_entry.id   AF-A0A392TGJ9-F1
#
_cell.length_a   1.000
_cell.length_b   1.000
_cell.length_c   1.000
_cell.angle_alpha   90.00
_cell.angle_beta   90.00
_cell.angle_gamma   90.00
#
_symmetry.space_group_name_H-M   'P 1'
#
loop_
_entity.id
_entity.type
_entity.pdbx_description
1 polymer ?
#
loop_
_entity_poly.entity_id
_entity_poly.type
_entity_poly.pdbx_seq_one_letter_code
_entity_poly.pdbx_strand_id
1 'polypeptide(L)' 'MSGKDVTESLKEHAKMFMMFASLKLEGGVKMEELPIVCEFSVVFPEDVSDVPPEREIEFTIDLVP' A
#
# COMPACT_ATOMS: atom_id res chain seq x y z
N MET A 1 9.39 20.66 12.73
CA MET A 1 8.56 19.46 12.99
C MET A 1 9.50 18.30 13.25
N SER A 2 9.25 17.50 14.30
CA SER A 2 10.08 16.34 14.65
C SER A 2 9.61 15.09 13.88
N GLY A 3 10.51 14.13 13.62
CA GLY A 3 10.16 12.90 12.92
C GLY A 3 9.01 12.12 13.58
N LYS A 4 8.90 12.19 14.92
CA LYS A 4 7.78 11.61 15.68
C LYS A 4 6.43 12.25 15.33
N ASP A 5 6.39 13.57 15.17
CA ASP A 5 5.16 14.31 14.83
C ASP A 5 4.70 13.93 13.42
N VAL A 6 5.65 13.76 12.48
CA VAL A 6 5.36 13.33 11.11
C VAL A 6 4.77 11.92 11.08
N THR A 7 5.33 10.99 11.86
CA THR A 7 4.80 9.62 11.92
C THR A 7 3.43 9.52 12.55
N GLU A 8 3.12 10.39 13.52
CA GLU A 8 1.81 10.46 14.17
C GLU A 8 0.74 11.00 13.21
N SER A 9 1.03 12.10 12.51
CA SER A 9 0.13 12.64 11.49
C SER A 9 -0.13 11.65 10.35
N LEU A 10 0.89 10.90 9.92
CA LEU A 10 0.71 9.87 8.90
C LEU A 10 -0.22 8.74 9.38
N LYS A 11 -0.08 8.32 10.64
CA LYS A 11 -0.92 7.28 11.24
C LYS A 11 -2.37 7.73 11.38
N GLU A 12 -2.60 8.97 11.78
CA GLU A 12 -3.94 9.57 11.85
C GLU A 12 -4.59 9.65 10.47
N HIS A 13 -3.83 10.09 9.46
CA HIS A 13 -4.30 10.15 8.09
C HIS A 13 -4.64 8.76 7.54
N ALA A 14 -3.82 7.74 7.80
CA ALA A 14 -4.08 6.36 7.40
C ALA A 14 -5.38 5.81 8.04
N LYS A 15 -5.61 6.10 9.33
CA LYS A 15 -6.86 5.71 10.02
C LYS A 15 -8.08 6.39 9.41
N MET A 16 -8.00 7.69 9.13
CA MET A 16 -9.09 8.45 8.50
C MET A 16 -9.43 7.87 7.13
N PHE A 17 -8.41 7.55 6.33
CA PHE A 17 -8.59 6.96 5.01
C PHE A 17 -9.25 5.58 5.08
N MET A 18 -8.81 4.71 6.01
CA MET A 18 -9.46 3.42 6.25
C MET A 18 -10.94 3.56 6.61
N MET A 19 -11.28 4.48 7.51
CA MET A 19 -12.67 4.71 7.90
C MET A 19 -13.53 5.18 6.71
N PHE A 20 -13.00 6.10 5.90
CA PHE A 20 -13.68 6.58 4.70
C PHE A 20 -13.87 5.48 3.65
N ALA A 21 -12.85 4.65 3.43
CA ALA A 21 -12.94 3.50 2.52
C ALA A 21 -14.01 2.50 3.00
N SER A 22 -14.03 2.17 4.30
CA SER A 22 -15.04 1.28 4.88
C SER A 22 -16.46 1.83 4.73
N LEU A 23 -16.67 3.12 4.97
CA LEU A 23 -17.97 3.77 4.79
C LEU A 23 -18.44 3.73 3.32
N LYS A 24 -17.51 3.92 2.37
CA LYS A 24 -17.83 3.77 0.94
C LYS A 24 -18.17 2.33 0.57
N LEU A 25 -17.43 1.37 1.09
CA LEU A 25 -17.66 -0.06 0.86
C LEU A 25 -19.04 -0.50 1.41
N GLU A 26 -19.42 -0.01 2.60
CA GLU A 26 -20.74 -0.26 3.20
C GLU A 26 -21.88 0.33 2.34
N GLY A 27 -21.62 1.45 1.64
CA GLY A 27 -22.54 2.04 0.68
C GLY A 27 -22.68 1.29 -0.65
N GLY A 28 -22.05 0.12 -0.80
CA GLY A 28 -22.11 -0.70 -2.01
C GLY A 28 -21.16 -0.25 -3.13
N VAL A 29 -20.27 0.71 -2.86
CA VAL A 29 -19.19 1.07 -3.78
C VAL A 29 -18.20 -0.09 -3.82
N LYS A 30 -17.96 -0.62 -5.02
CA LYS A 30 -16.98 -1.69 -5.19
C LYS A 30 -15.57 -1.17 -4.96
N MET A 31 -14.69 -2.02 -4.45
CA MET A 31 -13.31 -1.64 -4.16
C MET A 31 -12.58 -1.15 -5.43
N GLU A 32 -12.90 -1.76 -6.57
CA GLU A 32 -12.41 -1.39 -7.90
C GLU A 32 -12.81 0.03 -8.35
N GLU A 33 -13.83 0.64 -7.74
CA GLU A 33 -14.31 2.00 -8.05
C GLU A 33 -13.64 3.08 -7.17
N LEU A 34 -12.84 2.69 -6.18
CA LEU A 34 -12.08 3.63 -5.38
C LEU A 34 -10.95 4.22 -6.23
N PRO A 35 -10.83 5.57 -6.37
CA PRO A 35 -9.83 6.19 -7.24
C PRO A 35 -8.40 5.71 -6.98
N ILE A 36 -8.05 5.47 -5.71
CA ILE A 36 -6.74 4.95 -5.34
C ILE A 36 -6.51 3.53 -5.87
N VAL A 37 -7.53 2.67 -5.85
CA VAL A 37 -7.43 1.31 -6.37
C VAL A 37 -7.29 1.36 -7.89
N CYS A 38 -8.01 2.26 -8.58
CA CYS A 38 -7.84 2.47 -10.02
C CYS A 38 -6.43 2.96 -10.38
N GLU A 39 -5.88 3.90 -9.61
CA GLU A 39 -4.52 4.44 -9.80
C GLU A 39 -3.43 3.36 -9.64
N PHE A 40 -3.69 2.34 -8.81
CA PHE A 40 -2.79 1.21 -8.57
C PHE A 40 -3.24 -0.11 -9.22
N SER A 41 -4.18 -0.07 -10.17
CA SER A 41 -4.75 -1.26 -10.83
C SER A 41 -3.70 -2.14 -11.55
N VAL A 42 -2.57 -1.55 -11.95
CA VAL A 42 -1.41 -2.27 -12.54
C VAL A 42 -0.49 -2.89 -11.48
N VAL A 43 -0.50 -2.36 -10.25
CA VAL A 43 0.34 -2.83 -9.14
C VAL A 43 -0.29 -4.01 -8.43
N PHE A 44 -1.62 -4.11 -8.44
CA PHE A 44 -2.39 -5.24 -7.92
C PHE A 44 -3.34 -5.76 -9.00
N PRO A 45 -2.83 -6.46 -10.04
CA PRO A 45 -3.70 -7.17 -10.98
C PRO A 45 -4.64 -8.13 -10.22
N GLU A 46 -5.86 -8.40 -10.69
CA GLU A 46 -6.78 -9.36 -10.04
C GLU A 46 -6.13 -10.76 -9.82
N ASP A 47 -5.06 -11.03 -10.57
CA ASP A 47 -4.21 -12.23 -10.52
C ASP A 47 -2.93 -12.06 -9.66
N VAL A 48 -2.87 -11.16 -8.67
CA VAL A 48 -1.74 -11.20 -7.71
C VAL A 48 -1.83 -12.51 -6.93
N SER A 49 -1.16 -13.55 -7.39
CA SER A 49 -0.70 -14.60 -6.49
C SER A 49 0.04 -13.89 -5.36
N ASP A 50 -0.33 -14.16 -4.10
CA ASP A 50 0.09 -13.49 -2.85
C ASP A 50 1.62 -13.32 -2.62
N VAL A 51 2.44 -13.71 -3.59
CA VAL A 51 3.88 -13.64 -3.54
C VAL A 51 4.34 -12.99 -4.85
N PRO A 52 5.18 -11.92 -4.82
CA PRO A 52 5.95 -11.57 -6.01
C PRO A 52 6.63 -12.85 -6.51
N PRO A 53 6.67 -13.13 -7.83
CA PRO A 53 7.37 -14.29 -8.37
C PRO A 53 8.75 -14.40 -7.73
N GLU A 54 9.26 -15.59 -7.44
CA GLU A 54 10.65 -15.76 -6.97
C GLU A 54 11.56 -14.98 -7.93
N ARG A 55 12.10 -13.86 -7.47
CA ARG A 55 13.06 -13.06 -8.22
C ARG A 55 14.42 -13.47 -7.72
N GLU A 56 15.22 -14.08 -8.59
CA GLU A 56 16.64 -14.25 -8.32
C GLU A 56 17.25 -12.84 -8.25
N ILE A 57 17.67 -12.43 -7.04
CA ILE A 57 18.40 -11.17 -6.84
C ILE A 57 19.86 -11.55 -6.74
N GLU A 58 20.65 -11.13 -7.73
CA GLU A 58 22.11 -11.20 -7.65
C GLU A 58 22.59 -10.12 -6.67
N PHE A 59 22.98 -10.53 -5.46
CA PHE A 59 23.59 -9.64 -4.48
C PHE A 59 25.10 -9.77 -4.51
N THR A 60 25.79 -8.63 -4.55
CA THR A 60 27.25 -8.56 -4.37
C THR A 60 27.54 -8.31 -2.90
N ILE A 61 28.39 -9.13 -2.27
CA ILE A 61 28.88 -8.90 -0.91
C ILE A 61 30.28 -8.29 -1.01
N ASP A 62 30.37 -6.98 -0.76
CA ASP A 62 31.66 -6.30 -0.61
C ASP A 62 32.23 -6.57 0.79
N LEU A 63 33.34 -7.31 0.85
CA LEU A 63 34.08 -7.52 2.09
C LEU A 63 35.05 -6.35 2.29
N VAL A 64 34.91 -5.66 3.41
CA VAL A 64 35.85 -4.63 3.88
C VAL A 64 36.85 -5.27 4.84
N PRO A 65 38.16 -4.94 4.80
CA PRO A 65 39.17 -5.52 5.69
C PRO A 65 38.94 -5.25 7.18
#